data_AF-A0A537R7L4-F1
#
_entry.id   AF-A0A537R7L4-F1
#
_cell.length_a   1.000
_cell.length_b   1.000
_cell.length_c   1.000
_cell.angle_alpha   90.00
_cell.angle_beta   90.00
_cell.angle_gamma   90.00
#
_symmetry.space_group_name_H-M   'P 1'
#
loop_
_entity.id
_entity.type
_entity.pdbx_description
1 polymer ?
#
loop_
_entity_poly.entity_id
_entity_poly.type
_entity_poly.pdbx_seq_one_letter_code
_entity_poly.pdbx_strand_id
1 'polypeptide(L)'
;MCSRRVTVFGGTGFLGRHIVRHLLDADLAVRIASRHPDRAKSLFSGDVSGVESAHADVNDDGSVARAVAGAWAVVNTVSLYAERGKCTFRSVHVDAAKRIAMLARQAGAEILVHISGIGADAGSASPYIRSRGEGEAAVLLSFPSAKLVRP
;
A
#
# COMPACT_ATOMS: atom_id res chain seq x y z
N MET A 1 1.67 -22.76 -13.72
CA MET A 1 2.34 -21.99 -12.65
C MET A 1 1.33 -21.02 -12.07
N CYS A 2 1.12 -21.00 -10.76
CA CYS A 2 0.24 -20.01 -10.13
C CYS A 2 0.94 -18.65 -10.19
N SER A 3 0.45 -17.72 -10.99
CA SER A 3 1.07 -16.39 -11.15
C SER A 3 1.10 -15.68 -9.78
N ARG A 4 2.30 -15.32 -9.30
CA ARG A 4 2.49 -14.63 -8.02
C ARG A 4 1.92 -13.21 -8.15
N ARG A 5 0.80 -12.94 -7.48
CA ARG A 5 0.11 -11.65 -7.53
C ARG A 5 0.63 -10.69 -6.46
N VAL A 6 0.95 -9.47 -6.84
CA VAL A 6 1.34 -8.38 -5.93
C VAL A 6 0.23 -7.35 -5.87
N THR A 7 -0.28 -7.04 -4.67
CA THR A 7 -1.23 -5.93 -4.49
C THR A 7 -0.48 -4.64 -4.15
N VAL A 8 -0.67 -3.59 -4.95
CA VAL A 8 -0.04 -2.28 -4.73
C VAL A 8 -1.10 -1.26 -4.32
N PHE A 9 -1.14 -0.91 -3.02
CA PHE A 9 -1.95 0.19 -2.52
C PHE A 9 -1.31 1.52 -2.91
N GLY A 10 -2.10 2.41 -3.52
CA GLY A 10 -1.60 3.67 -4.07
C GLY A 10 -0.90 3.53 -5.42
N GLY A 11 -1.09 2.42 -6.13
CA GLY A 11 -0.45 2.16 -7.43
C GLY A 11 -0.80 3.16 -8.56
N THR A 12 -1.81 4.01 -8.37
CA THR A 12 -2.13 5.13 -9.28
C THR A 12 -1.41 6.44 -8.94
N GLY A 13 -0.68 6.49 -7.83
CA GLY A 13 0.07 7.66 -7.35
C GLY A 13 1.42 7.83 -8.03
N PHE A 14 2.18 8.84 -7.60
CA PHE A 14 3.48 9.20 -8.17
C PHE A 14 4.51 8.06 -8.09
N LEU A 15 4.80 7.53 -6.90
CA LEU A 15 5.73 6.41 -6.75
C LEU A 15 5.10 5.08 -7.18
N GLY A 16 3.86 4.84 -6.74
CA GLY A 16 3.17 3.58 -6.96
C GLY A 16 3.12 3.17 -8.43
N ARG A 17 2.92 4.10 -9.37
CA ARG A 17 2.86 3.76 -10.80
C ARG A 17 4.18 3.23 -11.37
N HIS A 18 5.31 3.69 -10.84
CA HIS A 18 6.63 3.20 -11.25
C HIS A 18 6.91 1.83 -10.67
N ILE A 19 6.50 1.58 -9.41
CA ILE A 19 6.57 0.24 -8.80
C ILE A 19 5.72 -0.75 -9.59
N VAL A 20 4.49 -0.37 -9.97
CA VAL A 20 3.62 -1.23 -10.79
C VAL A 20 4.30 -1.61 -12.09
N ARG A 21 4.87 -0.64 -12.84
CA ARG A 21 5.60 -0.93 -14.08
C ARG A 21 6.77 -1.90 -13.85
N HIS A 22 7.59 -1.62 -12.85
CA HIS A 22 8.75 -2.46 -12.55
C HIS A 22 8.36 -3.90 -12.14
N LEU A 23 7.21 -4.09 -11.48
CA LEU A 23 6.70 -5.42 -11.16
C LEU A 23 6.20 -6.16 -12.42
N LEU A 24 5.56 -5.44 -13.33
CA LEU A 24 5.08 -6.00 -14.61
C LEU A 24 6.25 -6.36 -15.53
N ASP A 25 7.29 -5.52 -15.60
CA ASP A 25 8.53 -5.78 -16.33
C ASP A 25 9.29 -7.01 -15.78
N ALA A 26 8.97 -7.44 -14.56
CA ALA A 26 9.48 -8.65 -13.92
C ALA A 26 8.51 -9.84 -14.01
N ASP A 27 7.53 -9.81 -14.93
CA ASP A 27 6.53 -10.85 -15.18
C ASP A 27 5.65 -11.22 -13.97
N LEU A 28 5.46 -10.27 -13.04
CA LEU A 28 4.54 -10.45 -11.91
C LEU A 28 3.15 -9.92 -12.25
N ALA A 29 2.11 -10.65 -11.83
CA ALA A 29 0.75 -10.12 -11.87
C ALA A 29 0.58 -9.04 -10.80
N VAL A 30 -0.02 -7.90 -11.15
CA VAL A 30 -0.21 -6.77 -10.26
C VAL A 30 -1.68 -6.43 -10.11
N ARG A 31 -2.15 -6.35 -8.86
CA ARG A 31 -3.42 -5.74 -8.51
C ARG A 31 -3.18 -4.31 -8.01
N ILE A 32 -3.71 -3.33 -8.72
CA ILE A 32 -3.63 -1.92 -8.37
C ILE A 32 -4.81 -1.59 -7.45
N ALA A 33 -4.53 -1.40 -6.17
CA ALA A 33 -5.53 -1.05 -5.17
C ALA A 33 -5.60 0.48 -5.01
N SER A 34 -6.73 1.08 -5.39
CA SER A 34 -6.94 2.53 -5.26
C SER A 34 -8.41 2.93 -5.08
N ARG A 35 -8.66 4.12 -4.54
CA ARG A 35 -10.01 4.70 -4.42
C ARG A 35 -10.69 4.96 -5.78
N HIS A 36 -9.89 5.15 -6.83
CA HIS A 36 -10.36 5.51 -8.17
C HIS A 36 -9.79 4.52 -9.20
N PRO A 37 -10.31 3.29 -9.27
CA PRO A 37 -9.75 2.24 -10.14
C PRO A 37 -9.74 2.61 -11.62
N ASP A 38 -10.65 3.48 -12.09
CA ASP A 38 -10.64 3.92 -13.49
C ASP A 38 -9.38 4.74 -13.86
N ARG A 39 -8.73 5.39 -12.89
CA ARG A 39 -7.42 6.03 -13.13
C ARG A 39 -6.34 5.00 -13.44
N ALA A 40 -6.41 3.80 -12.87
CA ALA A 40 -5.49 2.73 -13.20
C ALA A 40 -5.69 2.28 -14.66
N LYS A 41 -6.94 2.12 -15.11
CA LYS A 41 -7.24 1.80 -16.52
C LYS A 41 -6.63 2.81 -17.49
N SER A 42 -6.71 4.11 -17.17
CA SER A 42 -6.11 5.18 -17.99
C SER A 42 -4.57 5.21 -17.94
N LEU A 43 -3.96 4.94 -16.78
CA LEU A 43 -2.50 4.99 -16.61
C LEU A 43 -1.77 3.77 -17.19
N PHE A 44 -2.47 2.65 -17.25
CA PHE A 44 -1.97 1.36 -17.74
C PHE A 44 -2.77 0.90 -18.96
N SER A 45 -3.30 1.85 -19.75
CA SER A 45 -4.07 1.58 -20.96
C SER A 45 -3.23 0.80 -21.97
N GLY A 46 -3.59 -0.46 -22.12
CA GLY A 46 -2.99 -1.46 -23.00
C GLY A 46 -3.43 -2.84 -22.49
N ASP A 47 -3.46 -3.84 -23.37
CA ASP A 47 -3.60 -5.24 -22.97
C ASP A 47 -2.35 -5.71 -22.22
N VAL A 48 -1.98 -5.02 -21.15
CA VAL A 48 -0.88 -5.41 -20.26
C VAL A 48 -1.40 -6.58 -19.45
N SER A 49 -1.19 -7.77 -19.99
CA SER A 49 -1.50 -9.03 -19.34
C SER A 49 -0.94 -9.01 -17.92
N GLY A 50 -1.77 -9.35 -16.94
CA GLY A 50 -1.36 -9.40 -15.54
C GLY A 50 -1.68 -8.16 -14.71
N VAL A 51 -2.32 -7.11 -15.26
CA VAL A 51 -2.83 -5.98 -14.46
C VAL A 51 -4.31 -6.15 -14.12
N GLU A 52 -4.64 -6.07 -12.83
CA GLU A 52 -6.00 -6.00 -12.31
C GLU A 52 -6.18 -4.66 -11.58
N SER A 53 -7.31 -3.98 -11.78
CA SER A 53 -7.65 -2.78 -11.00
C SER A 53 -8.69 -3.13 -9.95
N ALA A 54 -8.42 -2.81 -8.68
CA ALA A 54 -9.32 -3.04 -7.56
C ALA A 54 -9.65 -1.74 -6.84
N HIS A 55 -10.94 -1.53 -6.54
CA HIS A 55 -11.35 -0.46 -5.65
C HIS A 55 -10.88 -0.77 -4.22
N ALA A 56 -10.15 0.18 -3.63
CA ALA A 56 -9.65 0.09 -2.27
C ALA A 56 -9.76 1.42 -1.53
N ASP A 57 -10.62 1.49 -0.52
CA ASP A 57 -10.53 2.49 0.54
C ASP A 57 -9.76 1.90 1.72
N VAL A 58 -8.61 2.48 2.02
CA VAL A 58 -7.74 2.02 3.11
C VAL A 58 -8.29 2.30 4.51
N ASN A 59 -9.42 3.01 4.59
CA ASN A 59 -10.17 3.21 5.83
C ASN A 59 -11.27 2.16 6.05
N ASP A 60 -11.54 1.30 5.07
CA ASP A 60 -12.56 0.25 5.13
C ASP A 60 -11.93 -1.15 5.17
N ASP A 61 -12.18 -1.89 6.25
CA ASP A 61 -11.63 -3.24 6.46
C ASP A 61 -12.01 -4.19 5.33
N GLY A 62 -13.28 -4.17 4.91
CA GLY A 62 -13.78 -5.05 3.84
C GLY A 62 -13.11 -4.77 2.49
N SER A 63 -12.91 -3.49 2.18
CA SER A 63 -12.24 -3.06 0.95
C SER A 63 -10.77 -3.45 0.93
N VAL A 64 -10.06 -3.29 2.04
CA VAL A 64 -8.67 -3.74 2.16
C VAL A 64 -8.58 -5.27 2.08
N ALA A 65 -9.44 -6.00 2.77
CA ALA A 65 -9.47 -7.47 2.76
C ALA A 65 -9.67 -8.03 1.34
N ARG A 66 -10.62 -7.48 0.58
CA ARG A 66 -10.82 -7.84 -0.83
C ARG A 66 -9.59 -7.52 -1.69
N ALA A 67 -8.93 -6.39 -1.45
CA ALA A 67 -7.75 -6.00 -2.21
C ALA A 67 -6.54 -6.91 -1.96
N VAL A 68 -6.36 -7.43 -0.75
CA VAL A 68 -5.24 -8.34 -0.40
C VAL A 68 -5.54 -9.82 -0.64
N ALA A 69 -6.80 -10.18 -0.93
CA ALA A 69 -7.19 -11.58 -1.13
C ALA A 69 -6.38 -12.25 -2.25
N GLY A 70 -5.69 -13.35 -1.90
CA GLY A 70 -4.84 -14.10 -2.83
C GLY A 70 -3.55 -13.40 -3.25
N ALA A 71 -3.15 -12.32 -2.56
CA ALA A 71 -1.89 -11.64 -2.82
C ALA A 71 -0.72 -12.45 -2.23
N TRP A 72 0.28 -12.73 -3.05
CA TRP A 72 1.56 -13.28 -2.61
C TRP A 72 2.39 -12.21 -1.87
N ALA A 73 2.36 -10.97 -2.38
CA ALA A 73 3.02 -9.83 -1.76
C ALA A 73 2.12 -8.58 -1.77
N VAL A 74 2.37 -7.68 -0.84
CA VAL A 74 1.67 -6.40 -0.72
C VAL A 74 2.69 -5.26 -0.65
N VAL A 75 2.44 -4.20 -1.41
CA VAL A 75 3.21 -2.95 -1.35
C VAL A 75 2.26 -1.82 -0.95
N ASN A 76 2.54 -1.15 0.16
CA ASN A 76 1.80 0.02 0.60
C ASN A 76 2.58 1.30 0.27
N THR A 77 2.07 2.09 -0.68
CA THR A 77 2.60 3.41 -1.06
C THR A 77 1.67 4.56 -0.72
N VAL A 78 0.61 4.30 0.06
CA VAL A 78 -0.36 5.33 0.42
C VAL A 78 0.28 6.33 1.37
N SER A 79 0.19 7.61 1.01
CA SER A 79 0.76 8.71 1.77
C SER A 79 -0.12 9.95 1.62
N LEU A 80 -0.11 10.80 2.65
CA LEU A 80 -0.82 12.07 2.71
C LEU A 80 0.13 13.17 3.17
N TYR A 81 0.16 14.30 2.45
CA TYR A 81 1.02 15.46 2.78
C TYR A 81 0.26 16.64 3.38
N ALA A 82 -1.05 16.71 3.16
CA ALA A 82 -1.92 17.73 3.72
C ALA A 82 -3.22 17.10 4.19
N GLU A 83 -3.62 17.43 5.41
CA GLU A 83 -4.85 16.91 6.01
C GLU A 83 -6.08 17.57 5.37
N ARG A 84 -7.13 16.79 5.14
CA ARG A 84 -8.41 17.31 4.63
C ARG A 84 -9.56 16.41 5.06
N GLY A 85 -10.52 16.98 5.77
CA GLY A 85 -11.70 16.26 6.27
C GLY A 85 -11.27 15.05 7.11
N LYS A 86 -11.67 13.85 6.71
CA LYS A 86 -11.35 12.59 7.41
C LYS A 86 -9.94 12.03 7.11
N CYS A 87 -9.24 12.60 6.13
CA CYS A 87 -7.86 12.23 5.82
C CYS A 87 -6.91 13.03 6.71
N THR A 88 -6.43 12.41 7.78
CA THR A 88 -5.44 12.97 8.71
C THR A 88 -4.13 12.19 8.59
N PHE A 89 -3.04 12.74 9.10
CA PHE A 89 -1.76 12.05 9.15
C PHE A 89 -1.86 10.74 9.92
N ARG A 90 -2.60 10.73 11.04
CA ARG A 90 -2.83 9.50 11.80
C ARG A 90 -3.69 8.49 11.05
N SER A 91 -4.80 8.91 10.45
CA SER A 91 -5.69 7.96 9.75
C SER A 91 -4.99 7.30 8.56
N VAL A 92 -4.12 8.03 7.86
CA VAL A 92 -3.39 7.51 6.69
C VAL A 92 -2.10 6.79 7.05
N HIS A 93 -1.22 7.41 7.86
CA HIS A 93 0.11 6.85 8.11
C HIS A 93 0.12 5.81 9.23
N VAL A 94 -0.85 5.83 10.15
CA VAL A 94 -0.93 4.87 11.26
C VAL A 94 -2.04 3.86 11.02
N ASP A 95 -3.29 4.32 11.01
CA ASP A 95 -4.45 3.41 11.07
C ASP A 95 -4.60 2.60 9.78
N ALA A 96 -4.53 3.26 8.62
CA ALA A 96 -4.56 2.58 7.33
C ALA A 96 -3.34 1.68 7.10
N ALA A 97 -2.14 2.12 7.49
CA ALA A 97 -0.92 1.30 7.35
C ALA A 97 -1.00 0.02 8.21
N LYS A 98 -1.45 0.15 9.47
CA LYS A 98 -1.74 -0.97 10.38
C LYS A 98 -2.77 -1.92 9.78
N ARG A 99 -3.89 -1.39 9.28
CA ARG A 99 -4.97 -2.18 8.66
C ARG A 99 -4.47 -3.00 7.47
N ILE A 100 -3.72 -2.38 6.57
CA ILE A 100 -3.12 -3.08 5.41
C ILE A 100 -2.19 -4.19 5.90
N ALA A 101 -1.31 -3.90 6.86
CA ALA A 101 -0.36 -4.89 7.37
C ALA A 101 -1.06 -6.09 8.03
N MET A 102 -2.05 -5.82 8.88
CA MET A 102 -2.85 -6.85 9.55
C MET A 102 -3.60 -7.73 8.55
N LEU A 103 -4.34 -7.12 7.62
CA LEU A 103 -5.15 -7.85 6.65
C LEU A 103 -4.29 -8.58 5.61
N ALA A 104 -3.15 -8.02 5.21
CA ALA A 104 -2.17 -8.72 4.35
C ALA A 104 -1.66 -10.00 5.02
N ARG A 105 -1.31 -9.93 6.30
CA ARG A 105 -0.87 -11.10 7.07
C ARG A 105 -1.98 -12.14 7.19
N GLN A 106 -3.19 -11.72 7.52
CA GLN A 106 -4.36 -12.61 7.64
C GLN A 106 -4.70 -13.29 6.30
N ALA A 107 -4.52 -12.60 5.18
CA ALA A 107 -4.71 -13.14 3.84
C ALA A 107 -3.58 -14.08 3.38
N GLY A 108 -2.52 -14.26 4.19
CA GLY A 108 -1.40 -15.15 3.89
C GLY A 108 -0.34 -14.55 2.98
N ALA A 109 -0.28 -13.23 2.82
CA ALA A 109 0.81 -12.60 2.05
C ALA A 109 2.16 -12.90 2.71
N GLU A 110 3.15 -13.32 1.91
CA GLU A 110 4.48 -13.67 2.40
C GLU A 110 5.36 -12.43 2.61
N ILE A 111 5.10 -11.38 1.81
CA ILE A 111 5.92 -10.17 1.78
C ILE A 111 5.03 -8.94 1.91
N LEU A 112 5.37 -8.07 2.86
CA LEU A 112 4.84 -6.72 2.94
C LEU A 112 5.99 -5.71 2.81
N VAL A 113 5.88 -4.80 1.86
CA VAL A 113 6.73 -3.61 1.75
C VAL A 113 5.90 -2.39 2.10
N HIS A 114 6.34 -1.62 3.10
CA HIS A 114 5.71 -0.36 3.48
C HIS A 114 6.64 0.81 3.15
N ILE A 115 6.16 1.71 2.30
CA ILE A 115 6.87 2.94 1.97
C ILE A 115 6.53 3.99 3.03
N SER A 116 7.51 4.25 3.88
CA SER A 116 7.50 5.35 4.84
C SER A 116 8.23 6.54 4.23
N GLY A 117 8.99 7.33 5.00
CA GLY A 117 9.78 8.46 4.52
C GLY A 117 11.05 8.66 5.34
N ILE A 118 12.03 9.33 4.73
CA ILE A 118 13.23 9.77 5.43
C ILE A 118 12.90 10.49 6.75
N GLY A 119 13.62 10.12 7.80
CA GLY A 119 13.46 10.72 9.12
C GLY A 119 12.20 10.32 9.89
N ALA A 120 11.45 9.29 9.48
CA ALA A 120 10.32 8.76 10.24
C ALA A 120 10.72 8.45 11.69
N ASP A 121 10.04 9.12 12.64
CA ASP A 121 10.39 9.11 14.05
C ASP A 121 9.14 9.39 14.90
N ALA A 122 8.73 8.42 15.73
CA ALA A 122 7.57 8.53 16.62
C ALA A 122 7.76 9.54 17.77
N GLY A 123 9.00 9.98 18.04
CA GLY A 123 9.30 11.03 19.02
C GLY A 123 9.26 12.45 18.45
N SER A 124 9.07 12.61 17.13
CA SER A 124 9.17 13.91 16.48
C SER A 124 8.07 14.89 16.91
N ALA A 125 8.42 16.18 17.04
CA ALA A 125 7.45 17.25 17.27
C ALA A 125 6.52 17.45 16.06
N SER A 126 6.99 17.17 14.84
CA SER A 126 6.20 17.28 13.61
C SER A 126 5.12 16.19 13.56
N PRO A 127 3.82 16.53 13.49
CA PRO A 127 2.75 15.54 13.43
C PRO A 127 2.87 14.60 12.22
N TYR A 128 3.34 15.12 11.09
CA TYR A 128 3.59 14.34 9.88
C TYR A 128 4.68 13.28 10.11
N ILE A 129 5.86 13.69 10.59
CA ILE A 129 6.99 12.78 10.84
C ILE A 129 6.66 11.77 11.94
N ARG A 130 6.01 12.25 13.01
CA ARG A 130 5.55 11.42 14.13
C ARG A 130 4.61 10.32 13.68
N SER A 131 3.59 10.67 12.91
CA SER A 131 2.63 9.68 12.39
C SER A 131 3.28 8.62 11.49
N ARG A 132 4.36 8.96 10.78
CA ARG A 132 5.14 8.01 9.97
C ARG A 132 5.90 7.03 10.85
N GLY A 133 6.56 7.51 11.91
CA GLY A 133 7.23 6.64 12.88
C GLY A 133 6.25 5.76 13.65
N GLU A 134 5.13 6.31 14.11
CA GLU A 134 4.05 5.54 14.75
C GLU A 134 3.48 4.48 13.79
N GLY A 135 3.34 4.84 12.51
CA GLY A 135 2.87 3.95 11.44
C GLY A 135 3.79 2.77 11.19
N GLU A 136 5.09 3.01 11.10
CA GLU A 136 6.09 1.95 10.98
C GLU A 136 6.02 0.95 12.13
N ALA A 137 5.91 1.44 13.37
CA ALA A 137 5.75 0.60 14.55
C ALA A 137 4.46 -0.23 14.46
N ALA A 138 3.34 0.37 14.07
CA ALA A 138 2.07 -0.32 13.91
C ALA A 138 2.08 -1.38 12.80
N VAL A 139 2.79 -1.12 11.70
CA VAL A 139 3.04 -2.09 10.62
C VAL A 139 3.84 -3.28 11.13
N LEU A 140 4.96 -3.04 11.82
CA LEU A 140 5.81 -4.12 12.35
C LEU A 140 5.09 -4.95 13.41
N LEU A 141 4.27 -4.33 14.27
CA LEU A 141 3.45 -5.08 15.22
C LEU A 141 2.46 -6.02 14.52
N SER A 142 1.89 -5.59 13.39
CA SER A 142 0.89 -6.37 12.66
C SER A 142 1.53 -7.42 11.74
N PHE A 143 2.65 -7.07 11.10
CA PHE A 143 3.41 -7.88 10.15
C PHE A 143 4.91 -7.79 10.50
N PRO A 144 5.41 -8.62 11.44
CA PRO A 144 6.77 -8.48 11.99
C PRO A 144 7.93 -8.57 10.99
N SER A 145 7.75 -9.29 9.88
CA SER A 145 8.77 -9.44 8.83
C SER A 145 8.69 -8.37 7.73
N ALA A 146 7.82 -7.37 7.87
CA ALA A 146 7.61 -6.32 6.87
C ALA A 146 8.91 -5.54 6.59
N LYS A 147 9.07 -5.13 5.33
CA LYS A 147 10.20 -4.30 4.89
C LYS A 147 9.76 -2.84 4.89
N LEU A 148 10.43 -2.03 5.70
CA LEU A 148 10.21 -0.59 5.74
C LEU A 148 11.20 0.10 4.81
N VAL A 149 10.70 0.92 3.90
CA VAL A 149 11.53 1.72 2.99
C VAL A 149 11.35 3.19 3.31
N ARG A 150 12.46 3.89 3.54
CA ARG A 150 12.49 5.32 3.88
C ARG A 150 13.25 6.08 2.78
N PRO A 151 12.59 6.36 1.64
CA PRO A 151 13.20 7.11 0.55
C PRO A 151 13.44 8.58 0.94
#